data_AF-A0A1Y0VNE9-F1
#
_entry.id   AF-A0A1Y0VNE9-F1
#
_cell.length_a   1.000
_cell.length_b   1.000
_cell.length_c   1.000
_cell.angle_alpha   90.00
_cell.angle_beta   90.00
_cell.angle_gamma   90.00
#
_symmetry.space_group_name_H-M   'P 1'
#
loop_
_entity.id
_entity.type
_entity.pdbx_description
1 polymer ?
#
loop_
_entity_poly.entity_id
_entity_poly.type
_entity_poly.pdbx_seq_one_letter_code
_entity_poly.pdbx_strand_id
1 'polypeptide(L)'
;MIDLSDLTTETRNEETMNLEELSTAEILKIMNSEDQKVAQRVGKVLPDITQAVKQIILSFNKKGRLFYIGAGTSGRLGVLDAAECVPTFGTDPKMVQGLIAGGMKAMTIAVEGAEDSPELGAKDLQSQNLTNKDIVVGIAASGRTPYVIGGLDYAKKLVQQQLVLLVIITLKLVNMLILTLKYQWALRF
;
A
#
# COMPACT_ATOMS: atom_id res chain seq x y z
N MET A 1 -22.22 -15.95 -2.03
CA MET A 1 -22.11 -14.54 -2.45
C MET A 1 -21.61 -13.78 -1.24
N ILE A 2 -20.49 -13.07 -1.34
CA ILE A 2 -19.88 -12.38 -0.18
C ILE A 2 -20.70 -11.13 0.10
N ASP A 3 -21.11 -10.92 1.35
CA ASP A 3 -21.79 -9.70 1.78
C ASP A 3 -20.79 -8.53 1.83
N LEU A 4 -21.13 -7.43 1.15
CA LEU A 4 -20.29 -6.25 0.98
C LEU A 4 -20.78 -5.05 1.79
N SER A 5 -21.98 -5.15 2.38
CA SER A 5 -22.70 -4.02 2.96
C SER A 5 -21.99 -3.38 4.16
N ASP A 6 -21.21 -4.16 4.90
CA ASP A 6 -20.45 -3.69 6.08
C ASP A 6 -19.11 -3.02 5.75
N LEU A 7 -18.70 -2.98 4.47
CA LEU A 7 -17.42 -2.39 4.07
C LEU A 7 -17.59 -0.91 3.80
N THR A 8 -16.86 -0.07 4.54
CA THR A 8 -16.82 1.38 4.29
C THR A 8 -16.33 1.77 2.89
N THR A 9 -15.65 0.89 2.13
CA THR A 9 -15.31 1.15 0.72
C THR A 9 -16.53 1.08 -0.19
N GLU A 10 -17.55 0.30 0.19
CA GLU A 10 -18.72 0.00 -0.62
C GLU A 10 -19.97 0.77 -0.15
N THR A 11 -19.88 1.47 0.99
CA THR A 11 -20.93 2.37 1.48
C THR A 11 -20.99 3.64 0.63
N ARG A 12 -22.20 4.10 0.34
CA ARG A 12 -22.43 5.37 -0.36
C ARG A 12 -22.14 6.56 0.56
N ASN A 13 -21.56 7.62 0.00
CA ASN A 13 -21.41 8.90 0.70
C ASN A 13 -22.71 9.69 0.59
N GLU A 14 -23.33 10.00 1.73
CA GLU A 14 -24.59 10.73 1.84
C GLU A 14 -24.53 12.10 1.15
N GLU A 15 -23.38 12.78 1.18
CA GLU A 15 -23.12 14.08 0.54
C GLU A 15 -23.13 14.01 -1.00
N THR A 16 -23.20 12.81 -1.57
CA THR A 16 -23.14 12.56 -3.03
C THR A 16 -24.35 11.80 -3.57
N MET A 17 -25.44 11.72 -2.80
CA MET A 17 -26.61 10.93 -3.21
C MET A 17 -27.32 11.46 -4.45
N ASN A 18 -27.19 12.76 -4.73
CA ASN A 18 -27.75 13.46 -5.89
C ASN A 18 -26.65 13.99 -6.84
N LEU A 19 -25.49 13.34 -6.91
CA LEU A 19 -24.32 13.80 -7.69
C LEU A 19 -24.66 14.15 -9.15
N GLU A 20 -25.61 13.43 -9.76
CA GLU A 20 -26.07 13.60 -11.14
C GLU A 20 -26.86 14.89 -11.39
N GLU A 21 -27.36 15.54 -10.34
CA GLU A 21 -28.10 16.80 -10.41
C GLU A 21 -27.20 18.03 -10.18
N LEU A 22 -25.96 17.81 -9.74
CA LEU A 22 -25.02 18.87 -9.37
C LEU A 22 -24.29 19.44 -10.58
N SER A 23 -23.99 20.73 -10.53
CA SER A 23 -23.08 21.36 -11.49
C SER A 23 -21.65 20.83 -11.32
N THR A 24 -20.84 20.93 -12.38
CA THR A 24 -19.42 20.58 -12.32
C THR A 24 -18.68 21.28 -11.17
N ALA A 25 -19.02 22.56 -10.89
CA ALA A 25 -18.39 23.32 -9.81
C ALA A 25 -18.73 22.77 -8.42
N GLU A 26 -19.95 22.26 -8.21
CA GLU A 26 -20.38 21.64 -6.97
C GLU A 26 -19.70 20.28 -6.78
N ILE A 27 -19.65 19.46 -7.84
CA ILE A 27 -18.94 18.16 -7.81
C ILE A 27 -17.47 18.36 -7.42
N LEU A 28 -16.78 19.33 -8.05
CA LEU A 28 -15.38 19.63 -7.73
C LEU A 28 -15.19 20.11 -6.28
N LYS A 29 -16.13 20.90 -5.75
CA LYS A 29 -16.11 21.32 -4.34
C LYS A 29 -16.28 20.14 -3.39
N ILE A 30 -17.19 19.21 -3.69
CA ILE A 30 -17.41 18.02 -2.89
C ILE A 30 -16.17 17.12 -2.92
N MET A 31 -15.61 16.83 -4.09
CA MET A 31 -14.37 16.05 -4.21
C MET A 31 -13.23 16.65 -3.39
N ASN A 32 -12.99 17.97 -3.53
CA ASN A 32 -11.96 18.67 -2.77
C ASN A 32 -12.24 18.67 -1.26
N SER A 33 -13.51 18.69 -0.84
CA SER A 33 -13.89 18.57 0.57
C SER A 33 -13.60 17.17 1.12
N GLU A 34 -13.88 16.10 0.35
CA GLU A 34 -13.51 14.73 0.73
C GLU A 34 -11.99 14.53 0.79
N ASP A 35 -11.24 15.10 -0.16
CA ASP A 35 -9.78 15.01 -0.19
C ASP A 35 -9.13 15.62 1.06
N GLN A 36 -9.66 16.74 1.56
CA GLN A 36 -9.18 17.38 2.78
C GLN A 36 -9.30 16.48 4.03
N LYS A 37 -10.25 15.52 4.03
CA LYS A 37 -10.41 14.58 5.13
C LYS A 37 -9.24 13.58 5.19
N VAL A 38 -8.55 13.31 4.08
CA VAL A 38 -7.48 12.31 4.01
C VAL A 38 -6.37 12.62 5.02
N ALA A 39 -5.81 13.83 5.00
CA ALA A 39 -4.72 14.21 5.91
C ALA A 39 -5.11 14.10 7.40
N GLN A 40 -6.37 14.43 7.74
CA GLN A 40 -6.88 14.28 9.10
C GLN A 40 -6.98 12.80 9.50
N ARG A 41 -7.37 11.93 8.56
CA ARG A 41 -7.42 10.47 8.78
C ARG A 41 -6.03 9.88 8.94
N VAL A 42 -5.04 10.35 8.16
CA VAL A 42 -3.62 10.02 8.34
C VAL A 42 -3.15 10.37 9.74
N GLY A 43 -3.48 11.58 10.23
CA GLY A 43 -3.13 12.03 11.57
C GLY A 43 -3.54 11.05 12.67
N LYS A 44 -4.72 10.43 12.54
CA LYS A 44 -5.26 9.47 13.53
C LYS A 44 -4.51 8.14 13.59
N VAL A 45 -3.75 7.78 12.55
CA VAL A 45 -3.05 6.49 12.43
C VAL A 45 -1.52 6.64 12.41
N LEU A 46 -1.00 7.82 12.72
CA LEU A 46 0.44 8.06 12.87
C LEU A 46 1.13 7.11 13.87
N PRO A 47 0.52 6.67 15.00
CA PRO A 47 1.14 5.68 15.88
C PRO A 47 1.41 4.35 15.18
N ASP A 48 0.48 3.87 14.35
CA ASP A 48 0.61 2.60 13.61
C ASP A 48 1.67 2.73 12.51
N ILE A 49 1.67 3.85 11.78
CA ILE A 49 2.70 4.17 10.78
C ILE A 49 4.07 4.22 11.45
N THR A 50 4.17 4.82 12.64
CA THR A 50 5.42 4.87 13.41
C THR A 50 5.93 3.47 13.74
N GLN A 51 5.05 2.55 14.13
CA GLN A 51 5.43 1.16 14.39
C GLN A 51 5.90 0.46 13.11
N ALA A 52 5.19 0.64 12.00
CA ALA A 52 5.57 0.06 10.71
C ALA A 52 6.96 0.56 10.26
N VAL A 53 7.20 1.87 10.32
CA VAL A 53 8.50 2.47 9.96
C VAL A 53 9.62 1.91 10.85
N LYS A 54 9.41 1.77 12.16
CA LYS A 54 10.41 1.15 13.05
C LYS A 54 10.77 -0.27 12.61
N GLN A 55 9.79 -1.08 12.19
CA GLN A 55 10.04 -2.43 11.71
C GLN A 55 10.79 -2.46 10.37
N ILE A 56 10.46 -1.54 9.46
CA ILE A 56 11.17 -1.36 8.18
C ILE A 56 12.63 -0.99 8.43
N ILE A 57 12.90 -0.05 9.35
CA ILE A 57 14.27 0.32 9.73
C ILE A 57 15.03 -0.90 10.29
N LEU A 58 14.40 -1.71 11.14
CA LEU A 58 15.02 -2.94 11.65
C LEU A 58 15.34 -3.94 10.53
N SER A 59 14.48 -4.09 9.53
CA SER A 59 14.73 -4.92 8.34
C SER A 59 15.94 -4.40 7.55
N PHE A 60 15.97 -3.10 7.23
CA PHE A 60 17.10 -2.50 6.51
C PHE A 60 18.43 -2.60 7.26
N ASN A 61 18.42 -2.44 8.59
CA ASN A 61 19.62 -2.62 9.41
C ASN A 61 20.16 -4.06 9.37
N LYS A 62 19.28 -5.05 9.15
CA LYS A 62 19.63 -6.46 8.92
C LYS A 62 19.96 -6.77 7.46
N LYS A 63 20.08 -5.75 6.61
CA LYS A 63 20.26 -5.87 5.15
C LYS A 63 19.10 -6.58 4.43
N GLY A 64 17.89 -6.48 5.00
CA GLY A 64 16.65 -6.87 4.34
C GLY A 64 16.15 -5.82 3.34
N ARG A 65 15.08 -6.18 2.63
CA ARG A 65 14.39 -5.35 1.63
C ARG A 65 12.94 -5.09 2.06
N LEU A 66 12.35 -4.05 1.51
CA LEU A 66 10.93 -3.72 1.64
C LEU A 66 10.19 -4.11 0.37
N PHE A 67 9.11 -4.89 0.51
CA PHE A 67 8.20 -5.23 -0.56
C PHE A 67 6.83 -4.60 -0.32
N TYR A 68 6.35 -3.79 -1.25
CA TYR A 68 4.93 -3.45 -1.36
C TYR A 68 4.24 -4.49 -2.24
N ILE A 69 3.09 -4.99 -1.80
CA ILE A 69 2.24 -5.88 -2.61
C ILE A 69 0.83 -5.32 -2.71
N GLY A 70 0.25 -5.29 -3.90
CA GLY A 70 -1.10 -4.78 -4.11
C GLY A 70 -1.66 -5.14 -5.48
N ALA A 71 -2.95 -4.87 -5.66
CA ALA A 71 -3.61 -4.97 -6.96
C ALA A 71 -4.13 -3.61 -7.41
N GLY A 72 -4.34 -3.44 -8.72
CA GLY A 72 -4.89 -2.21 -9.31
C GLY A 72 -4.14 -0.96 -8.85
N THR A 73 -4.88 0.06 -8.41
CA THR A 73 -4.31 1.33 -7.91
C THR A 73 -3.35 1.12 -6.74
N SER A 74 -3.68 0.20 -5.81
CA SER A 74 -2.83 -0.09 -4.65
C SER A 74 -1.46 -0.62 -5.07
N GLY A 75 -1.42 -1.56 -6.02
CA GLY A 75 -0.17 -2.08 -6.57
C GLY A 75 0.62 -1.02 -7.32
N ARG A 76 -0.05 -0.17 -8.11
CA ARG A 76 0.60 0.94 -8.84
C ARG A 76 1.26 1.95 -7.91
N LEU A 77 0.60 2.31 -6.80
CA LEU A 77 1.18 3.20 -5.79
C LEU A 77 2.42 2.59 -5.14
N GLY A 78 2.42 1.29 -4.85
CA GLY A 78 3.61 0.60 -4.33
C GLY A 78 4.77 0.58 -5.33
N VAL A 79 4.50 0.40 -6.62
CA VAL A 79 5.52 0.49 -7.68
C VAL A 79 6.06 1.92 -7.82
N LEU A 80 5.18 2.93 -7.76
CA LEU A 80 5.57 4.33 -7.82
C LEU A 80 6.52 4.72 -6.68
N ASP A 81 6.15 4.42 -5.43
CA ASP A 81 6.96 4.73 -4.25
C ASP A 81 8.35 4.05 -4.30
N ALA A 82 8.38 2.78 -4.69
CA ALA A 82 9.63 2.04 -4.86
C ALA A 82 10.54 2.66 -5.94
N ALA A 83 9.98 3.10 -7.06
CA ALA A 83 10.73 3.73 -8.15
C ALA A 83 11.37 5.05 -7.74
N GLU A 84 10.71 5.83 -6.87
CA GLU A 84 11.21 7.13 -6.40
C GLU A 84 12.34 7.00 -5.36
N CYS A 85 12.48 5.85 -4.70
CA CYS A 85 13.53 5.65 -3.69
C CYS A 85 14.95 5.76 -4.27
N VAL A 86 15.17 5.25 -5.48
CA VAL A 86 16.50 5.25 -6.13
C VAL A 86 17.01 6.66 -6.41
N PRO A 87 16.31 7.52 -7.18
CA PRO A 87 16.79 8.87 -7.46
C PRO A 87 16.74 9.80 -6.24
N THR A 88 15.83 9.56 -5.30
CA THR A 88 15.66 10.45 -4.13
C THR A 88 16.69 10.19 -3.04
N PHE A 89 17.03 8.92 -2.81
CA PHE A 89 17.87 8.51 -1.67
C PHE A 89 19.14 7.75 -2.07
N GLY A 90 19.38 7.51 -3.37
CA GLY A 90 20.56 6.80 -3.86
C GLY A 90 20.59 5.32 -3.44
N THR A 91 19.44 4.71 -3.19
CA THR A 91 19.34 3.31 -2.75
C THR A 91 19.59 2.32 -3.88
N ASP A 92 20.01 1.11 -3.53
CA ASP A 92 19.98 -0.02 -4.46
C ASP A 92 18.53 -0.27 -4.94
N PRO A 93 18.28 -0.48 -6.25
CA PRO A 93 16.93 -0.73 -6.78
C PRO A 93 16.20 -1.94 -6.18
N LYS A 94 16.91 -2.87 -5.54
CA LYS A 94 16.33 -4.04 -4.86
C LYS A 94 15.92 -3.75 -3.41
N MET A 95 16.33 -2.62 -2.84
CA MET A 95 16.09 -2.28 -1.44
C MET A 95 14.60 -2.05 -1.15
N VAL A 96 13.89 -1.41 -2.09
CA VAL A 96 12.44 -1.16 -2.04
C VAL A 96 11.84 -1.61 -3.35
N GLN A 97 10.83 -2.48 -3.32
CA GLN A 97 10.24 -3.07 -4.52
C GLN A 97 8.71 -3.07 -4.44
N GLY A 98 8.04 -2.70 -5.53
CA GLY A 98 6.61 -2.82 -5.68
C GLY A 98 6.23 -4.03 -6.52
N LEU A 99 5.35 -4.89 -6.00
CA LEU A 99 4.75 -6.02 -6.70
C LEU A 99 3.27 -5.73 -6.94
N ILE A 100 2.86 -5.87 -8.19
CA ILE A 100 1.50 -5.62 -8.64
C ILE A 100 0.90 -6.92 -9.18
N ALA A 101 -0.31 -7.27 -8.70
CA ALA A 101 -1.07 -8.39 -9.22
C ALA A 101 -1.24 -8.29 -10.74
N GLY A 102 -0.88 -9.33 -11.47
CA GLY A 102 -0.86 -9.34 -12.94
C GLY A 102 0.44 -8.84 -13.58
N GLY A 103 1.45 -8.52 -12.78
CA GLY A 103 2.80 -8.16 -13.23
C GLY A 103 2.86 -6.81 -13.96
N MET A 104 3.95 -6.55 -14.68
CA MET A 104 4.22 -5.23 -15.27
C MET A 104 3.13 -4.74 -16.24
N LYS A 105 2.40 -5.67 -16.90
CA LYS A 105 1.26 -5.31 -17.76
C LYS A 105 0.14 -4.60 -16.98
N ALA A 106 -0.02 -4.94 -15.68
CA ALA A 106 -1.00 -4.32 -14.81
C ALA A 106 -0.75 -2.82 -14.53
N MET A 107 0.46 -2.32 -14.84
CA MET A 107 0.78 -0.89 -14.72
C MET A 107 -0.05 -0.03 -15.67
N THR A 108 -0.34 -0.53 -16.88
CA THR A 108 -1.02 0.26 -17.93
C THR A 108 -2.41 -0.26 -18.26
N ILE A 109 -2.69 -1.55 -18.01
CA ILE A 109 -3.98 -2.18 -18.36
C ILE A 109 -4.46 -3.01 -17.17
N ALA A 110 -5.75 -2.92 -16.82
CA ALA A 110 -6.31 -3.80 -15.80
C ALA A 110 -6.19 -5.27 -16.21
N VAL A 111 -5.81 -6.14 -15.27
CA VAL A 111 -5.72 -7.58 -15.49
C VAL A 111 -6.82 -8.24 -14.65
N GLU A 112 -7.89 -8.69 -15.32
CA GLU A 112 -9.03 -9.31 -14.65
C GLU A 112 -8.61 -10.57 -13.87
N GLY A 113 -9.18 -10.75 -12.68
CA GLY A 113 -8.95 -11.91 -11.81
C GLY A 113 -7.57 -11.98 -11.15
N ALA A 114 -6.64 -11.08 -11.45
CA ALA A 114 -5.32 -11.09 -10.83
C ALA A 114 -5.37 -10.81 -9.32
N GLU A 115 -6.32 -9.96 -8.88
CA GLU A 115 -6.51 -9.63 -7.47
C GLU A 115 -7.15 -10.75 -6.66
N ASP A 116 -7.84 -11.66 -7.34
CA ASP A 116 -8.61 -12.77 -6.75
C ASP A 116 -7.78 -14.04 -6.52
N SER A 117 -6.49 -14.06 -6.88
CA SER A 117 -5.61 -15.23 -6.67
C SER A 117 -4.67 -15.05 -5.47
N PRO A 118 -4.93 -15.72 -4.33
CA PRO A 118 -3.99 -15.79 -3.21
C PRO A 118 -2.63 -16.38 -3.58
N GLU A 119 -2.62 -17.39 -4.45
CA GLU A 119 -1.42 -18.12 -4.85
C GLU A 119 -0.44 -17.21 -5.61
N LEU A 120 -0.98 -16.27 -6.39
CA LEU A 120 -0.17 -15.35 -7.17
C LEU A 120 0.66 -14.42 -6.27
N GLY A 121 0.10 -13.91 -5.17
CA GLY A 121 0.85 -13.07 -4.22
C GLY A 121 1.99 -13.81 -3.55
N ALA A 122 1.77 -15.06 -3.17
CA ALA A 122 2.83 -15.93 -2.63
C ALA A 122 3.91 -16.21 -3.67
N LYS A 123 3.50 -16.52 -4.91
CA LYS A 123 4.41 -16.82 -6.03
C LYS A 123 5.28 -15.62 -6.40
N ASP A 124 4.73 -14.42 -6.40
CA ASP A 124 5.49 -13.21 -6.70
C ASP A 124 6.58 -12.99 -5.63
N LEU A 125 6.25 -13.13 -4.34
CA LEU A 125 7.25 -13.05 -3.26
C LEU A 125 8.30 -14.18 -3.32
N GLN A 126 7.89 -15.39 -3.71
CA GLN A 126 8.82 -16.51 -3.96
C GLN A 126 9.80 -16.16 -5.07
N SER A 127 9.33 -15.60 -6.18
CA SER A 127 10.17 -15.22 -7.32
C SER A 127 11.22 -14.17 -6.94
N GLN A 128 10.94 -13.34 -5.92
CA GLN A 128 11.87 -12.35 -5.39
C GLN A 128 12.85 -12.93 -4.35
N ASN A 129 12.81 -14.24 -4.10
CA ASN A 129 13.58 -14.93 -3.07
C ASN A 129 13.41 -14.26 -1.71
N LEU A 130 12.15 -14.07 -1.27
CA LEU A 130 11.84 -13.47 0.03
C LEU A 130 12.56 -14.23 1.17
N THR A 131 13.16 -13.49 2.09
CA THR A 131 13.90 -14.02 3.24
C THR A 131 13.33 -13.52 4.57
N ASN A 132 13.76 -14.11 5.67
CA ASN A 132 13.39 -13.68 7.03
C ASN A 132 13.98 -12.33 7.48
N LYS A 133 14.76 -11.67 6.62
CA LYS A 133 15.25 -10.32 6.84
C LYS A 133 14.37 -9.27 6.19
N ASP A 134 13.61 -9.67 5.17
CA ASP A 134 12.76 -8.78 4.39
C ASP A 134 11.45 -8.47 5.13
N ILE A 135 10.82 -7.36 4.75
CA ILE A 135 9.52 -6.94 5.27
C ILE A 135 8.54 -6.75 4.11
N VAL A 136 7.28 -7.14 4.33
CA VAL A 136 6.20 -7.07 3.33
C VAL A 136 5.08 -6.17 3.84
N VAL A 137 4.68 -5.21 3.02
CA VAL A 137 3.55 -4.29 3.27
C VAL A 137 2.47 -4.57 2.23
N GLY A 138 1.29 -4.96 2.72
CA GLY A 138 0.13 -5.25 1.88
C GLY A 138 -0.77 -4.03 1.74
N ILE A 139 -1.07 -3.63 0.50
CA ILE A 139 -1.87 -2.45 0.19
C ILE A 139 -3.19 -2.91 -0.45
N ALA A 140 -4.29 -2.75 0.27
CA ALA A 140 -5.62 -3.12 -0.18
C ALA A 140 -6.68 -2.23 0.47
N ALA A 141 -7.32 -1.38 -0.33
CA ALA A 141 -8.42 -0.51 0.11
C ALA A 141 -9.51 -1.26 0.88
N SER A 142 -9.96 -2.39 0.33
CA SER A 142 -11.00 -3.23 0.93
C SER A 142 -10.53 -4.06 2.14
N GLY A 143 -9.22 -4.13 2.38
CA GLY A 143 -8.62 -4.96 3.42
C GLY A 143 -8.67 -6.47 3.18
N ARG A 144 -9.25 -6.92 2.06
CA ARG A 144 -9.57 -8.33 1.82
C ARG A 144 -9.12 -8.89 0.48
N THR A 145 -8.33 -8.14 -0.28
CA THR A 145 -7.87 -8.53 -1.62
C THR A 145 -7.10 -9.87 -1.54
N PRO A 146 -7.59 -10.95 -2.17
CA PRO A 146 -7.02 -12.29 -2.04
C PRO A 146 -5.52 -12.36 -2.37
N TYR A 147 -5.06 -11.70 -3.45
CA TYR A 147 -3.64 -11.58 -3.81
C TYR A 147 -2.78 -11.05 -2.65
N VAL A 148 -3.24 -10.00 -1.99
CA VAL A 148 -2.53 -9.37 -0.86
C VAL A 148 -2.52 -10.30 0.34
N ILE A 149 -3.67 -10.91 0.67
CA ILE A 149 -3.77 -11.86 1.78
C ILE A 149 -2.81 -13.04 1.57
N GLY A 150 -2.83 -13.66 0.39
CA GLY A 150 -1.98 -14.82 0.08
C GLY A 150 -0.48 -14.51 0.16
N GLY A 151 -0.06 -13.33 -0.30
CA GLY A 151 1.32 -12.87 -0.15
C GLY A 151 1.71 -12.65 1.32
N LEU A 152 0.85 -12.02 2.11
CA LEU A 152 1.09 -11.81 3.54
C LEU A 152 1.14 -13.13 4.32
N ASP A 153 0.25 -14.08 4.01
CA ASP A 153 0.24 -15.39 4.67
C ASP A 153 1.48 -16.23 4.31
N TYR A 154 1.97 -16.11 3.07
CA TYR A 154 3.28 -16.67 2.70
C TYR A 154 4.42 -16.03 3.49
N ALA A 155 4.46 -14.69 3.58
CA ALA A 155 5.49 -13.98 4.34
C ALA A 155 5.50 -14.38 5.83
N LYS A 156 4.33 -14.48 6.47
CA LYS A 156 4.20 -14.94 7.87
C LYS A 156 4.80 -16.32 8.11
N LYS A 157 4.67 -17.24 7.16
CA LYS A 157 5.24 -18.61 7.28
C LYS A 157 6.76 -18.62 7.27
N LEU A 158 7.39 -17.67 6.57
CA LEU A 158 8.85 -17.57 6.47
C LEU A 158 9.48 -16.73 7.59
N VAL A 159 8.75 -15.73 8.07
CA VAL A 159 9.29 -14.69 8.95
C VAL A 159 8.56 -14.75 10.28
N GLN A 160 9.16 -15.40 11.29
CA GLN A 160 8.56 -15.54 12.63
C GLN A 160 8.39 -14.22 13.40
N GLN A 161 8.81 -13.08 12.86
CA GLN A 161 8.58 -11.75 13.40
C GLN A 161 8.59 -10.71 12.27
N GLN A 162 7.43 -10.27 11.75
CA GLN A 162 7.23 -8.84 11.44
C GLN A 162 5.80 -8.49 11.02
N LEU A 163 5.44 -7.26 11.43
CA LEU A 163 4.14 -6.61 11.28
C LEU A 163 3.59 -6.73 9.86
N VAL A 164 2.37 -7.25 9.76
CA VAL A 164 1.51 -7.08 8.60
C VAL A 164 0.80 -5.73 8.75
N LEU A 165 1.29 -4.72 8.03
CA LEU A 165 0.49 -3.51 7.83
C LEU A 165 -0.43 -3.79 6.65
N LEU A 166 -1.68 -4.14 6.96
CA LEU A 166 -2.78 -4.04 6.01
C LEU A 166 -3.18 -2.57 5.97
N VAL A 167 -2.73 -1.84 4.95
CA VAL A 167 -3.25 -0.49 4.73
C VAL A 167 -4.62 -0.64 4.10
N ILE A 168 -5.65 -0.62 4.95
CA ILE A 168 -7.05 -0.41 4.54
C ILE A 168 -7.14 1.05 4.06
N ILE A 169 -6.95 1.26 2.76
CA ILE A 169 -7.27 2.53 2.10
C ILE A 169 -8.80 2.63 1.93
N THR A 170 -9.54 2.74 3.02
CA THR A 170 -10.88 3.35 3.03
C THR A 170 -10.70 4.79 3.47
N LEU A 171 -10.62 5.76 2.56
CA LEU A 171 -10.38 7.18 2.92
C LEU A 171 -9.21 7.36 3.93
N LYS A 172 -8.22 6.46 3.89
CA LYS A 172 -7.09 6.38 4.81
C LYS A 172 -5.84 6.19 3.97
N LEU A 173 -5.05 7.26 3.87
CA LEU A 173 -3.66 7.27 3.41
C LEU A 173 -3.44 7.07 1.91
N VAL A 174 -3.81 8.10 1.15
CA VAL A 174 -3.02 8.46 -0.04
C VAL A 174 -2.12 9.62 0.42
N ASN A 175 -0.82 9.50 0.18
CA ASN A 175 0.29 10.41 0.51
C ASN A 175 0.76 10.47 1.96
N MET A 176 1.68 9.56 2.34
CA MET A 176 2.85 9.91 3.18
C MET A 176 3.81 8.72 3.33
N LEU A 177 4.72 8.55 2.37
CA LEU A 177 5.95 7.77 2.61
C LEU A 177 7.19 8.41 1.96
N ILE A 178 7.26 9.75 1.94
CA ILE A 178 8.43 10.48 1.41
C ILE A 178 9.25 11.21 2.50
N LEU A 179 8.86 11.20 3.78
CA LEU A 179 9.49 12.07 4.79
C LEU A 179 10.27 11.42 5.93
N THR A 180 10.47 10.10 5.95
CA THR A 180 11.27 9.46 7.03
C THR A 180 12.70 9.10 6.67
N LEU A 181 13.16 9.39 5.44
CA LEU A 181 14.56 9.17 5.03
C LEU A 181 15.44 10.44 5.04
N LYS A 182 14.90 11.63 5.33
CA LYS A 182 15.71 12.87 5.42
C LYS A 182 16.33 13.15 6.80
N TYR A 183 15.84 12.57 7.89
CA TYR A 183 16.24 13.01 9.25
C TYR A 183 17.23 12.11 10.01
N GLN A 184 17.71 11.00 9.44
CA GLN A 184 18.78 10.20 10.06
C GLN A 184 20.11 10.18 9.30
N TRP A 185 20.21 10.85 8.14
CA TRP A 185 21.48 10.99 7.39
C TRP A 185 22.16 12.36 7.57
N ALA A 186 21.47 13.36 8.13
CA ALA A 186 22.03 14.70 8.37
C ALA A 186 22.81 14.85 9.70
N LEU A 187 23.09 13.77 10.43
CA LEU A 187 23.88 13.77 11.67
C LEU A 187 25.17 12.92 11.55
N ARG A 188 25.66 12.69 10.33
CA ARG A 188 26.96 12.04 10.09
C ARG A 188 27.92 12.84 9.20
N PHE A 189 27.70 14.15 9.10
CA PHE A 189 28.73 15.15 8.82
C PHE A 189 28.50 16.35 9.72
#